data_AF-A0A8S9JCS8-F1
#
_entry.id   AF-A0A8S9JCS8-F1
#
_cell.length_a   1.000
_cell.length_b   1.000
_cell.length_c   1.000
_cell.angle_alpha   90.00
_cell.angle_beta   90.00
_cell.angle_gamma   90.00
#
_symmetry.space_group_name_H-M   'P 1'
#
loop_
_entity.id
_entity.type
_entity.pdbx_description
1 polymer ?
#
loop_
_entity_poly.entity_id
_entity_poly.type
_entity_poly.pdbx_seq_one_letter_code
_entity_poly.pdbx_strand_id
1 'polypeptide(L)'
;MQTSTTSKLLVSDIASSVDRVPSSYIRQISDRPNISDVDIFGDSIPLIDLQELYGPSRANIIHQFAHACSSYSFFQISHLDAITYASHANFYNIQAPRVRHRLLRGSRPFKLYPTNL
;
A
#
# COMPACT_ATOMS: atom_id res chain seq x y z
N MET A 1 21.98 -40.82 7.85
CA MET A 1 20.90 -39.97 8.39
C MET A 1 20.96 -38.64 7.65
N GLN A 2 20.10 -38.44 6.65
CA GLN A 2 20.13 -37.26 5.79
C GLN A 2 19.18 -36.21 6.38
N THR A 3 19.72 -35.16 6.99
CA THR A 3 18.93 -34.05 7.55
C THR A 3 18.53 -33.11 6.43
N SER A 4 17.30 -33.24 5.93
CA SER A 4 16.71 -32.28 4.99
C SER A 4 16.52 -30.94 5.71
N THR A 5 17.43 -30.00 5.46
CA THR A 5 17.30 -28.61 5.88
C THR A 5 16.19 -27.97 5.06
N THR A 6 14.97 -27.96 5.57
CA THR A 6 13.87 -27.19 4.99
C THR A 6 14.14 -25.71 5.27
N SER A 7 14.78 -25.03 4.32
CA SER A 7 14.87 -23.57 4.36
C SER A 7 13.45 -23.02 4.47
N LYS A 8 13.18 -22.16 5.47
CA LYS A 8 11.88 -21.49 5.61
C LYS A 8 11.65 -20.62 4.37
N LEU A 9 10.89 -21.14 3.40
CA LEU A 9 10.51 -20.40 2.20
C LEU A 9 9.52 -19.30 2.60
N LEU A 10 9.74 -18.10 2.07
CA LEU A 10 8.79 -17.00 2.22
C LEU A 10 7.63 -17.17 1.24
N VAL A 11 6.50 -16.53 1.53
CA VAL A 11 5.33 -16.53 0.61
C VAL A 11 5.72 -16.01 -0.77
N SER A 12 6.60 -15.02 -0.82
CA SER A 12 7.14 -14.46 -2.06
C SER A 12 7.87 -15.49 -2.93
N ASP A 13 8.49 -16.50 -2.32
CA ASP A 13 9.29 -17.49 -3.03
C ASP A 13 8.41 -18.55 -3.72
N ILE A 14 7.19 -18.76 -3.19
CA ILE A 14 6.26 -19.79 -3.68
C ILE A 14 5.11 -19.21 -4.51
N ALA A 15 4.82 -17.91 -4.40
CA ALA A 15 3.66 -17.28 -5.04
C ALA A 15 3.62 -17.45 -6.56
N SER A 16 4.77 -17.58 -7.22
CA SER A 16 4.88 -17.77 -8.67
C SER A 16 4.90 -19.23 -9.12
N SER A 17 4.99 -20.19 -8.19
CA SER A 17 5.14 -21.63 -8.51
C SER A 17 3.95 -22.49 -8.11
N VAL A 18 2.95 -21.92 -7.43
CA VAL A 18 1.77 -22.65 -6.94
C VAL A 18 0.52 -22.20 -7.69
N ASP A 19 -0.25 -23.17 -8.20
CA ASP A 19 -1.53 -22.90 -8.88
C ASP A 19 -2.69 -22.64 -7.90
N ARG A 20 -2.46 -22.90 -6.61
CA ARG A 20 -3.46 -22.80 -5.54
C ARG A 20 -2.84 -22.26 -4.27
N VAL A 21 -3.62 -21.46 -3.53
CA VAL A 21 -3.25 -20.98 -2.20
C VAL A 21 -3.17 -22.18 -1.24
N PRO A 22 -2.05 -22.38 -0.52
CA PRO A 22 -1.94 -23.47 0.45
C PRO A 22 -2.96 -23.31 1.59
N SER A 23 -3.48 -24.43 2.10
CA SER A 23 -4.56 -24.44 3.08
C SER A 23 -4.27 -23.63 4.35
N SER A 24 -3.01 -23.56 4.78
CA SER A 24 -2.59 -22.76 5.95
C SER A 24 -2.75 -21.25 5.78
N TYR A 25 -2.91 -20.76 4.55
CA TYR A 25 -3.15 -19.33 4.25
C TYR A 25 -4.62 -19.03 3.94
N ILE A 26 -5.47 -20.06 3.92
CA ILE A 26 -6.90 -19.91 3.69
C ILE A 26 -7.58 -19.61 5.03
N ARG A 27 -8.08 -18.39 5.17
CA ARG A 27 -8.89 -17.99 6.34
C ARG A 27 -10.17 -18.84 6.47
N GLN A 28 -10.66 -19.00 7.69
CA GLN A 28 -11.96 -19.63 7.94
C GLN A 28 -13.08 -18.85 7.24
N ILE A 29 -14.19 -19.52 6.91
CA ILE A 29 -15.29 -18.91 6.14
C ILE A 29 -15.83 -17.66 6.85
N SER A 30 -15.90 -17.68 8.18
CA SER A 30 -16.32 -16.55 9.02
C SER A 30 -15.44 -15.30 8.91
N ASP A 31 -14.16 -15.47 8.59
CA ASP A 31 -13.18 -14.38 8.54
C ASP A 31 -12.94 -13.87 7.10
N ARG A 32 -13.62 -14.46 6.12
CA ARG A 32 -13.51 -14.05 4.72
C ARG A 32 -14.43 -12.86 4.50
N PRO A 33 -13.91 -11.73 3.99
CA PRO A 33 -14.77 -10.63 3.60
C PRO A 33 -15.66 -11.07 2.45
N ASN A 34 -16.96 -10.83 2.57
CA ASN A 34 -17.91 -11.03 1.49
C ASN A 34 -17.98 -9.73 0.68
N ILE A 35 -17.66 -9.81 -0.60
CA ILE A 35 -17.62 -8.64 -1.48
C ILE A 35 -19.01 -8.00 -1.66
N SER A 36 -20.07 -8.80 -1.49
CA SER A 36 -21.46 -8.35 -1.53
C SER A 36 -21.85 -7.52 -0.30
N ASP A 37 -21.14 -7.72 0.82
CA ASP A 37 -21.38 -7.01 2.09
C ASP A 37 -20.49 -5.75 2.20
N VAL A 38 -19.64 -5.50 1.20
CA VAL A 38 -18.91 -4.24 1.10
C VAL A 38 -19.88 -3.19 0.59
N ASP A 39 -20.54 -2.51 1.52
CA ASP A 39 -21.28 -1.31 1.21
C ASP A 39 -20.33 -0.31 0.54
N ILE A 40 -20.65 0.06 -0.71
CA ILE A 40 -20.11 1.27 -1.33
C ILE A 40 -20.87 2.43 -0.66
N PHE A 41 -20.61 2.67 0.62
CA PHE A 41 -21.07 3.89 1.27
C PHE A 41 -20.55 5.05 0.42
N GLY A 42 -21.47 5.89 -0.08
CA GLY A 42 -21.21 6.93 -1.07
C GLY A 42 -20.28 8.05 -0.60
N ASP A 43 -19.79 7.97 0.63
CA ASP A 43 -18.84 8.91 1.19
C ASP A 43 -17.43 8.39 0.96
N SER A 44 -16.69 9.07 0.08
CA SER A 44 -15.25 8.83 -0.08
C SER A 44 -14.52 9.02 1.25
N ILE A 45 -13.48 8.23 1.47
CA ILE A 45 -12.56 8.40 2.61
C ILE A 45 -12.12 9.88 2.67
N PRO A 46 -12.27 10.58 3.81
CA PRO A 46 -11.89 11.99 3.91
C PRO A 46 -10.43 12.20 3.54
N LEU A 47 -10.13 13.20 2.71
CA LEU A 47 -8.78 13.61 2.34
C LEU A 47 -8.50 14.99 2.96
N ILE A 48 -7.46 15.07 3.80
CA ILE A 48 -7.07 16.31 4.48
C ILE A 48 -5.78 16.85 3.86
N ASP A 49 -5.85 18.06 3.31
CA ASP A 49 -4.68 18.77 2.77
C ASP A 49 -3.96 19.55 3.88
N LEU A 50 -2.66 19.28 4.06
CA LEU A 50 -1.84 19.89 5.10
C LEU A 50 -1.00 21.07 4.61
N GLN A 51 -1.13 21.49 3.34
CA GLN A 51 -0.34 22.58 2.77
C GLN A 51 -0.43 23.88 3.59
N GLU A 52 -1.60 24.21 4.12
CA GLU A 52 -1.82 25.40 4.94
C GLU A 52 -1.92 25.11 6.45
N LEU A 53 -1.40 23.97 6.92
CA LEU A 53 -1.46 23.59 8.33
C LEU A 53 -0.79 24.62 9.25
N TYR A 54 0.28 25.25 8.76
CA TYR A 54 1.00 26.32 9.44
C TYR A 54 0.64 27.71 8.90
N GLY A 55 -0.38 27.78 8.04
CA GLY A 55 -0.86 29.00 7.40
C GLY A 55 -2.19 29.52 7.99
N PRO A 56 -2.81 30.49 7.32
CA PRO A 56 -4.07 31.12 7.76
C PRO A 56 -5.23 30.12 7.94
N SER A 57 -5.24 29.04 7.16
CA SER A 57 -6.30 28.03 7.18
C SER A 57 -6.14 26.93 8.23
N ARG A 58 -5.17 27.05 9.16
CA ARG A 58 -4.92 26.05 10.21
C ARG A 58 -6.18 25.62 10.96
N ALA A 59 -7.05 26.57 11.32
CA ALA A 59 -8.28 26.27 12.05
C ALA A 59 -9.21 25.34 11.23
N ASN A 60 -9.36 25.60 9.94
CA ASN A 60 -10.16 24.77 9.03
C ASN A 60 -9.60 23.34 8.96
N ILE A 61 -8.27 23.20 8.85
CA ILE A 61 -7.61 21.90 8.80
C ILE A 61 -7.83 21.12 10.11
N ILE A 62 -7.73 21.77 11.27
CA ILE A 62 -8.02 21.14 12.57
C ILE A 62 -9.49 20.69 12.66
N HIS A 63 -10.42 21.49 12.12
CA HIS A 63 -11.83 21.09 12.06
C HIS A 63 -12.05 19.86 11.18
N GLN A 64 -11.37 19.77 10.03
CA GLN A 64 -11.42 18.58 9.18
C GLN A 64 -10.90 17.33 9.91
N PHE A 65 -9.80 17.47 10.67
CA PHE A 65 -9.30 16.37 11.53
C PHE A 65 -10.33 15.95 12.59
N ALA A 66 -10.92 16.91 13.32
CA ALA A 66 -11.91 16.61 14.33
C ALA A 66 -13.14 15.89 13.75
N HIS A 67 -13.60 16.32 12.56
CA HIS A 67 -14.70 15.68 11.85
C HIS A 67 -14.33 14.26 11.39
N ALA A 68 -13.16 14.07 10.77
CA ALA A 68 -12.73 12.78 10.29
C ALA A 68 -12.54 11.76 11.44
N CYS A 69 -11.92 12.19 12.55
CA CYS A 69 -11.77 11.35 13.74
C CYS A 69 -13.11 10.94 14.36
N SER A 70 -14.09 11.84 14.40
CA SER A 70 -15.39 11.56 15.02
C SER A 70 -16.33 10.74 14.13
N SER A 71 -16.25 10.91 12.80
CA SER A 71 -17.23 10.34 11.86
C SER A 71 -16.71 9.12 11.09
N TYR A 72 -15.40 9.06 10.80
CA TYR A 72 -14.82 8.03 9.94
C TYR A 72 -13.77 7.15 10.63
N SER A 73 -13.11 7.64 11.70
CA SER A 73 -11.97 6.98 12.38
C SER A 73 -10.71 6.76 11.52
N PHE A 74 -10.79 6.96 10.21
CA PHE A 74 -9.67 6.93 9.27
C PHE A 74 -9.84 8.01 8.19
N PHE A 75 -8.73 8.49 7.66
CA PHE A 75 -8.67 9.53 6.64
C PHE A 75 -7.32 9.48 5.90
N GLN A 76 -7.26 10.11 4.73
CA GLN A 76 -6.08 10.28 3.93
C GLN A 76 -5.47 11.67 4.16
N ILE A 77 -4.17 11.81 3.89
CA ILE A 77 -3.41 13.06 4.04
C ILE A 77 -2.71 13.38 2.72
N SER A 78 -2.79 14.64 2.27
CA SER A 78 -1.97 15.20 1.19
C SER A 78 -1.08 16.34 1.69
N HIS A 79 -0.05 16.67 0.91
CA HIS A 79 0.90 17.77 1.16
C HIS A 79 1.48 17.83 2.59
N LEU A 80 2.11 16.73 3.01
CA LEU A 80 2.91 16.74 4.23
C LEU A 80 4.32 17.24 3.90
N ASP A 81 4.62 18.50 4.23
CA ASP A 81 5.92 19.16 3.96
C ASP A 81 7.14 18.41 4.52
N ALA A 82 6.96 17.50 5.48
CA ALA A 82 8.02 16.67 6.02
C ALA A 82 8.42 15.46 5.14
N ILE A 83 7.65 15.15 4.08
CA ILE A 83 7.91 14.02 3.17
C ILE A 83 8.24 14.55 1.76
N THR A 84 9.21 15.47 1.67
CA THR A 84 9.66 16.02 0.39
C THR A 84 10.39 14.94 -0.43
N TYR A 85 9.68 14.41 -1.43
CA TYR A 85 10.07 13.73 -2.70
C TYR A 85 11.17 12.63 -2.74
N ALA A 86 12.05 12.49 -1.75
CA ALA A 86 13.14 11.51 -1.77
C ALA A 86 12.85 10.22 -0.98
N SER A 87 12.02 10.29 0.07
CA SER A 87 11.79 9.16 0.99
C SER A 87 10.63 8.24 0.58
N HIS A 88 9.53 8.79 0.06
CA HIS A 88 8.35 7.99 -0.31
C HIS A 88 8.60 7.06 -1.51
N ALA A 89 9.26 7.56 -2.56
CA ALA A 89 9.63 6.74 -3.72
C ALA A 89 10.66 5.65 -3.36
N ASN A 90 11.47 5.86 -2.32
CA ASN A 90 12.44 4.87 -1.86
C ASN A 90 11.77 3.75 -1.05
N PHE A 91 10.74 4.07 -0.25
CA PHE A 91 10.00 3.08 0.54
C PHE A 91 9.33 2.00 -0.32
N TYR A 92 8.63 2.40 -1.38
CA TYR A 92 7.99 1.43 -2.30
C TYR A 92 9.01 0.59 -3.09
N ASN A 93 10.20 1.12 -3.36
CA ASN A 93 11.27 0.37 -4.04
C ASN A 93 11.99 -0.65 -3.15
N ILE A 94 11.86 -0.55 -1.82
CA ILE A 94 12.46 -1.51 -0.88
C ILE A 94 11.54 -2.73 -0.67
N GLN A 95 10.23 -2.61 -0.93
CA GLN A 95 9.27 -3.71 -0.79
C GLN A 95 9.15 -4.63 -2.02
N ALA A 96 9.71 -4.27 -3.18
CA ALA A 96 9.83 -5.21 -4.28
C ALA A 96 10.94 -6.21 -3.93
N PRO A 97 10.66 -7.50 -3.67
CA PRO A 97 11.72 -8.48 -3.50
C PRO A 97 12.58 -8.44 -4.76
N ARG A 98 13.86 -8.08 -4.60
CA ARG A 98 14.86 -8.23 -5.64
C ARG A 98 14.99 -9.71 -5.96
N VAL A 99 14.14 -10.20 -6.83
CA VAL A 99 14.33 -11.48 -7.49
C VAL A 99 15.55 -11.30 -8.39
N ARG A 100 16.73 -11.64 -7.85
CA ARG A 100 17.97 -11.73 -8.63
C ARG A 100 17.86 -12.91 -9.59
N HIS A 101 17.14 -12.74 -10.69
CA HIS A 101 17.38 -13.56 -11.87
C HIS A 101 18.58 -13.00 -12.64
N ARG A 102 19.62 -13.82 -12.66
CA ARG A 102 20.83 -13.69 -13.45
C ARG A 102 20.48 -13.94 -14.94
N LEU A 103 20.67 -12.90 -15.76
CA LEU A 103 20.70 -12.84 -17.25
C LEU A 103 19.38 -13.18 -17.98
N LEU A 104 18.90 -12.37 -18.94
CA LEU A 104 19.57 -11.90 -20.16
C LEU A 104 19.26 -10.42 -20.51
N ARG A 105 20.19 -9.84 -21.28
CA ARG A 105 20.15 -8.48 -21.84
C ARG A 105 18.84 -8.18 -22.57
N GLY A 106 18.31 -6.97 -22.34
CA GLY A 106 17.49 -6.27 -23.33
C GLY A 106 16.03 -6.00 -22.93
N SER A 107 15.80 -5.11 -21.98
CA SER A 107 14.51 -4.42 -21.84
C SER A 107 14.78 -2.96 -21.48
N ARG A 108 14.33 -2.05 -22.35
CA ARG A 108 14.53 -0.59 -22.26
C ARG A 108 13.83 -0.03 -20.99
N PRO A 109 14.31 1.08 -20.40
CA PRO A 109 13.64 1.68 -19.26
C PRO A 109 12.25 2.21 -19.66
N PHE A 110 11.27 1.97 -18.78
CA PHE A 110 9.94 2.59 -18.86
C PHE A 110 10.09 4.11 -18.79
N LYS A 111 9.71 4.82 -19.86
CA LYS A 111 9.52 6.27 -19.82
C LYS A 111 8.18 6.56 -19.13
N LEU A 112 8.23 7.15 -17.95
CA LEU A 112 7.08 7.84 -17.38
C LEU A 112 6.97 9.20 -18.07
N TYR A 113 5.92 9.39 -18.86
CA TYR A 113 5.54 10.71 -19.35
C TYR A 113 4.73 11.41 -18.25
N PRO A 114 5.00 12.68 -17.93
CA PRO A 114 4.14 13.45 -17.05
C PRO A 114 2.81 13.74 -17.77
N THR A 115 1.70 13.32 -17.17
CA THR A 115 0.36 13.79 -17.55
C THR A 115 0.21 15.23 -17.07
N ASN A 116 0.24 16.19 -17.99
CA ASN A 116 -0.35 17.50 -17.79
C ASN A 116 -1.87 17.35 -17.98
N LEU A 117 -2.63 17.73 -16.96
CA LEU A 117 -3.93 18.39 -17.09
C LEU A 117 -4.22 19.18 -15.81
#